data_AF-A0A2A7EA66-F1
#
_entry.id   AF-A0A2A7EA66-F1
#
_cell.length_a   1.000
_cell.length_b   1.000
_cell.length_c   1.000
_cell.angle_alpha   90.00
_cell.angle_beta   90.00
_cell.angle_gamma   90.00
#
_symmetry.space_group_name_H-M   'P 1'
#
loop_
_entity.id
_entity.type
_entity.pdbx_description
1 polymer ?
#
loop_
_entity_poly.entity_id
_entity_poly.type
_entity_poly.pdbx_seq_one_letter_code
_entity_poly.pdbx_strand_id
1 'polypeptide(L)'
;MKEHIYTLNISDEHPNSITLPYIFSITPPITSLSFGIRHVASEEVKIHYSFTREIIIGQQIAEKLLLPHSTTIHAFTQNETIIFGPLIGIFTTGFNDDSSHPLGNRSTSLGELLTPPFTLRPFVFVFGVQHIDWEDETIEGYFFQEEQWIKKKVPFPNVIYDRLPNRKAENYKPIVRAKRKLEYDYAIPWFNPGFFNKWEVHQLLMKDESIMPFLPNTETFQHFEQVERFLGTYKSIYMKPIHGSFGRNIHQLFYSQAENCYYCRYRENEENKLRKYQSLETLLNHVLKGHDLKKFIVQQGISLLRFDGQPVDFRIHTNKNHFGQWMVSAIVAKIAGKGSLTTHVNSGGDTKLLQELFPDSTKQVQIENKLKHTALQISYALDEQVTGNIGEIGFDIGLDTQENPWLFEANSKPGRTVFQDAKLKEQSELTRQLFYEYAIYLTEHSLRDTKEKMSQIKSGTPSNTEHIPSPMIHSQIRKQKLPPHS
;
A
#
# COMPACT_ATOMS: atom_id res chain seq x y z
N MET A 1 17.11 3.36 -14.92
CA MET A 1 17.32 4.04 -13.61
C MET A 1 18.70 4.69 -13.47
N LYS A 2 19.84 3.98 -13.55
CA LYS A 2 21.19 4.61 -13.40
C LYS A 2 21.53 5.68 -14.47
N GLU A 3 20.88 5.64 -15.62
CA GLU A 3 21.10 6.58 -16.73
C GLU A 3 20.54 7.99 -16.45
N HIS A 4 19.62 8.12 -15.50
CA HIS A 4 18.96 9.38 -15.17
C HIS A 4 19.50 10.03 -13.89
N ILE A 5 20.64 9.56 -13.38
CA ILE A 5 21.24 10.09 -12.16
C ILE A 5 22.30 11.14 -12.51
N TYR A 6 22.25 12.29 -11.84
CA TYR A 6 23.13 13.44 -12.03
C TYR A 6 23.49 14.10 -10.69
N THR A 7 24.64 14.76 -10.62
CA THR A 7 24.97 15.62 -9.48
C THR A 7 24.36 17.00 -9.71
N LEU A 8 23.47 17.44 -8.83
CA LEU A 8 22.86 18.77 -8.85
C LEU A 8 23.59 19.70 -7.87
N ASN A 9 24.16 20.77 -8.40
CA ASN A 9 24.83 21.82 -7.65
C ASN A 9 24.08 23.15 -7.81
N ILE A 10 23.66 23.76 -6.71
CA ILE A 10 23.13 25.13 -6.69
C ILE A 10 24.30 26.10 -6.63
N SER A 11 24.34 27.10 -7.52
CA SER A 11 25.44 28.07 -7.65
C SER A 11 24.97 29.52 -7.66
N ASP A 12 25.75 30.40 -7.03
CA ASP A 12 25.50 31.83 -6.95
C ASP A 12 26.21 32.61 -8.08
N GLU A 13 27.15 31.99 -8.79
CA GLU A 13 27.99 32.65 -9.80
C GLU A 13 27.17 33.12 -11.02
N HIS A 14 26.15 32.34 -11.39
CA HIS A 14 25.28 32.62 -12.52
C HIS A 14 23.82 32.36 -12.14
N PRO A 15 23.20 33.26 -11.36
CA PRO A 15 21.97 32.99 -10.61
C PRO A 15 20.74 32.69 -11.49
N ASN A 16 20.74 33.15 -12.75
CA ASN A 16 19.66 32.93 -13.72
C ASN A 16 20.10 32.08 -14.93
N SER A 17 21.01 31.14 -14.70
CA SER A 17 21.45 30.18 -15.72
C SER A 17 21.39 28.75 -15.20
N ILE A 18 21.34 27.80 -16.13
CA ILE A 18 21.47 26.39 -15.84
C ILE A 18 22.45 25.75 -16.82
N THR A 19 23.38 24.95 -16.30
CA THR A 19 24.24 24.07 -17.09
C THR A 19 23.70 22.67 -16.99
N LEU A 20 23.36 22.08 -18.12
CA LEU A 20 22.78 20.74 -18.24
C LEU A 20 23.77 19.77 -18.90
N PRO A 21 23.74 18.48 -18.54
CA PRO A 21 24.39 17.44 -19.32
C PRO A 21 23.88 17.42 -20.77
N TYR A 22 24.78 17.17 -21.73
CA TYR A 22 24.49 17.24 -23.16
C TYR A 22 23.35 16.31 -23.61
N ILE A 23 23.06 15.24 -22.86
CA ILE A 23 21.91 14.35 -23.11
C ILE A 23 20.55 15.09 -23.08
N PHE A 24 20.48 16.26 -22.43
CA PHE A 24 19.30 17.13 -22.43
C PHE A 24 19.25 18.11 -23.60
N SER A 25 20.27 18.14 -24.46
CA SER A 25 20.28 18.92 -25.72
C SER A 25 19.48 18.18 -26.80
N ILE A 26 18.17 18.03 -26.58
CA ILE A 26 17.26 17.29 -27.44
C ILE A 26 16.57 18.21 -28.46
N THR A 27 15.92 17.60 -29.47
CA THR A 27 15.04 18.29 -30.43
C THR A 27 13.66 17.64 -30.38
N PRO A 28 12.56 18.39 -30.15
CA PRO A 28 12.50 19.83 -29.88
C PRO A 28 13.21 20.24 -28.57
N PRO A 29 13.67 21.50 -28.45
CA PRO A 29 14.41 21.97 -27.28
C PRO A 29 13.54 22.00 -26.02
N ILE A 30 14.21 22.03 -24.87
CA ILE A 30 13.54 22.12 -23.56
C ILE A 30 12.78 23.45 -23.44
N THR A 31 11.51 23.39 -23.06
CA THR A 31 10.62 24.54 -22.86
C THR A 31 10.42 24.91 -21.40
N SER A 32 10.66 23.98 -20.46
CA SER A 32 10.60 24.30 -19.03
C SER A 32 11.44 23.38 -18.14
N LEU A 33 11.66 23.83 -16.90
CA LEU A 33 12.30 23.09 -15.82
C LEU A 33 11.27 22.88 -14.70
N SER A 34 11.30 21.76 -13.99
CA SER A 34 10.32 21.47 -12.93
C SER A 34 10.88 20.72 -11.73
N PHE A 35 10.30 21.00 -10.57
CA PHE A 35 10.51 20.26 -9.32
C PHE A 35 9.17 20.18 -8.60
N GLY A 36 8.69 18.96 -8.31
CA GLY A 36 7.28 18.79 -7.94
C GLY A 36 6.36 19.30 -9.06
N ILE A 37 5.30 20.04 -8.68
CA ILE A 37 4.40 20.69 -9.63
C ILE A 37 4.86 22.10 -10.06
N ARG A 38 5.98 22.62 -9.53
CA ARG A 38 6.46 23.96 -9.89
C ARG A 38 7.28 23.92 -11.17
N HIS A 39 7.11 24.96 -11.98
CA HIS A 39 7.76 25.10 -13.28
C HIS A 39 8.45 26.47 -13.43
N VAL A 40 9.56 26.49 -14.17
CA VAL A 40 10.23 27.70 -14.66
C VAL A 40 10.38 27.56 -16.17
N ALA A 41 9.89 28.55 -16.93
CA ALA A 41 10.00 28.54 -18.39
C ALA A 41 11.46 28.67 -18.84
N SER A 42 11.85 27.97 -19.91
CA SER A 42 13.21 28.03 -20.44
C SER A 42 13.57 29.42 -20.97
N GLU A 43 12.57 30.20 -21.41
CA GLU A 43 12.75 31.60 -21.85
C GLU A 43 13.23 32.52 -20.73
N GLU A 44 12.97 32.17 -19.47
CA GLU A 44 13.40 32.95 -18.31
C GLU A 44 14.85 32.68 -17.93
N VAL A 45 15.50 31.66 -18.49
CA VAL A 45 16.79 31.14 -18.01
C VAL A 45 17.79 30.95 -19.14
N LYS A 46 19.07 31.17 -18.86
CA LYS A 46 20.14 30.86 -19.82
C LYS A 46 20.54 29.40 -19.71
N ILE A 47 20.34 28.62 -20.77
CA ILE A 47 20.70 27.20 -20.81
C ILE A 47 22.07 27.01 -21.45
N HIS A 48 22.96 26.33 -20.74
CA HIS A 48 24.26 25.88 -21.20
C HIS A 48 24.30 24.34 -21.18
N TYR A 49 25.14 23.76 -22.03
CA TYR A 49 25.34 22.31 -22.07
C TYR A 49 26.79 21.95 -21.75
N SER A 50 26.99 20.85 -21.03
CA SER A 50 28.30 20.28 -20.74
C SER A 50 28.32 18.77 -20.98
N PHE A 51 29.51 18.21 -21.19
CA PHE A 51 29.69 16.75 -21.31
C PHE A 51 29.79 16.03 -19.95
N THR A 52 29.66 16.77 -18.84
CA THR A 52 29.67 16.19 -17.50
C THR A 52 28.29 15.63 -17.13
N ARG A 53 28.24 14.78 -16.08
CA ARG A 53 26.96 14.36 -15.47
C ARG A 53 26.57 15.28 -14.31
N GLU A 54 26.92 16.56 -14.42
CA GLU A 54 26.60 17.59 -13.44
C GLU A 54 25.55 18.54 -14.01
N ILE A 55 24.58 18.88 -13.16
CA ILE A 55 23.58 19.90 -13.38
C ILE A 55 23.95 21.05 -12.44
N ILE A 56 24.30 22.21 -13.01
CA ILE A 56 24.59 23.42 -12.22
C ILE A 56 23.42 24.36 -12.39
N ILE A 57 22.66 24.60 -11.32
CA ILE A 57 21.48 25.46 -11.35
C ILE A 57 21.75 26.76 -10.60
N GLY A 58 21.44 27.89 -11.22
CA GLY A 58 21.56 29.19 -10.58
C GLY A 58 20.61 29.33 -9.38
N GLN A 59 21.05 30.03 -8.33
CA GLN A 59 20.29 30.19 -7.08
C GLN A 59 18.86 30.72 -7.29
N GLN A 60 18.63 31.69 -8.19
CA GLN A 60 17.28 32.22 -8.42
C GLN A 60 16.34 31.19 -9.05
N ILE A 61 16.86 30.32 -9.92
CA ILE A 61 16.06 29.23 -10.51
C ILE A 61 15.74 28.20 -9.43
N ALA A 62 16.72 27.85 -8.60
CA ALA A 62 16.52 26.93 -7.47
C ALA A 62 15.47 27.45 -6.47
N GLU A 63 15.50 28.74 -6.15
CA GLU A 63 14.50 29.40 -5.29
C GLU A 63 13.10 29.40 -5.91
N LYS A 64 12.97 29.72 -7.20
CA LYS A 64 11.68 29.65 -7.93
C LYS A 64 11.08 28.24 -7.88
N LEU A 65 11.91 27.23 -8.11
CA LEU A 65 11.53 25.82 -8.06
C LEU A 65 11.36 25.28 -6.65
N LEU A 66 11.81 26.00 -5.62
CA LEU A 66 11.91 25.53 -4.23
C LEU A 66 12.76 24.26 -4.09
N LEU A 67 13.87 24.20 -4.81
CA LEU A 67 14.85 23.13 -4.69
C LEU A 67 15.59 23.24 -3.33
N PRO A 68 15.60 22.18 -2.51
CA PRO A 68 15.97 22.32 -1.11
C PRO A 68 17.49 22.39 -0.84
N HIS A 69 18.32 21.75 -1.66
CA HIS A 69 19.79 21.71 -1.52
C HIS A 69 20.45 21.02 -2.72
N SER A 70 21.75 21.25 -2.89
CA SER A 70 22.62 20.46 -3.78
C SER A 70 22.66 19.00 -3.33
N THR A 71 22.52 18.07 -4.26
CA THR A 71 22.51 16.64 -4.00
C THR A 71 22.70 15.87 -5.31
N THR A 72 22.79 14.55 -5.26
CA THR A 72 22.59 13.75 -6.46
C THR A 72 21.12 13.48 -6.65
N ILE A 73 20.63 13.69 -7.86
CA ILE A 73 19.22 13.68 -8.19
C ILE A 73 18.94 12.76 -9.39
N HIS A 74 17.75 12.21 -9.43
CA HIS A 74 17.16 11.69 -10.65
C HIS A 74 16.63 12.85 -11.51
N ALA A 75 16.93 12.88 -12.80
CA ALA A 75 16.40 13.86 -13.72
C ALA A 75 16.12 13.24 -15.09
N PHE A 76 15.00 13.62 -15.69
CA PHE A 76 14.58 13.09 -16.98
C PHE A 76 13.73 14.11 -17.71
N THR A 77 13.58 13.92 -19.03
CA THR A 77 12.78 14.82 -19.86
C THR A 77 11.43 14.20 -20.19
N GLN A 78 10.40 15.02 -20.12
CA GLN A 78 9.05 14.66 -20.54
C GLN A 78 8.31 15.88 -21.06
N ASN A 79 7.67 15.76 -22.23
CA ASN A 79 6.95 16.87 -22.86
C ASN A 79 7.79 18.17 -22.90
N GLU A 80 9.05 18.07 -23.36
CA GLU A 80 10.00 19.19 -23.42
C GLU A 80 10.32 19.84 -22.06
N THR A 81 9.94 19.22 -20.95
CA THR A 81 10.21 19.68 -19.60
C THR A 81 11.25 18.79 -18.94
N ILE A 82 12.30 19.38 -18.36
CA ILE A 82 13.19 18.64 -17.46
C ILE A 82 12.54 18.57 -16.09
N ILE A 83 12.45 17.36 -15.56
CA ILE A 83 11.93 17.10 -14.22
C ILE A 83 13.11 16.75 -13.33
N PHE A 84 13.30 17.57 -12.30
CA PHE A 84 14.19 17.29 -11.18
C PHE A 84 13.41 16.48 -10.15
N GLY A 85 13.79 15.22 -9.93
CA GLY A 85 13.12 14.35 -8.99
C GLY A 85 12.90 12.92 -9.49
N PRO A 86 12.03 12.17 -8.82
CA PRO A 86 10.76 12.66 -8.27
C PRO A 86 10.87 13.30 -6.89
N LEU A 87 9.99 14.29 -6.65
CA LEU A 87 9.60 14.73 -5.31
C LEU A 87 8.44 13.85 -4.83
N ILE A 88 8.70 13.00 -3.84
CA ILE A 88 7.78 12.00 -3.30
C ILE A 88 7.25 12.49 -1.94
N GLY A 89 5.94 12.66 -1.83
CA GLY A 89 5.28 13.01 -0.57
C GLY A 89 4.68 11.79 0.12
N ILE A 90 5.06 11.53 1.37
CA ILE A 90 4.42 10.54 2.24
C ILE A 90 3.33 11.25 3.05
N PHE A 91 2.07 10.96 2.77
CA PHE A 91 0.94 11.61 3.43
C PHE A 91 0.47 10.80 4.65
N THR A 92 0.48 11.43 5.83
CA THR A 92 0.07 10.78 7.08
C THR A 92 -0.53 11.78 8.09
N THR A 93 -0.87 11.30 9.28
CA THR A 93 -1.39 12.11 10.41
C THR A 93 -0.58 11.84 11.67
N GLY A 94 -0.94 12.49 12.79
CA GLY A 94 -0.38 12.19 14.11
C GLY A 94 0.95 12.87 14.37
N PHE A 95 1.07 14.11 13.86
CA PHE A 95 2.20 14.97 14.14
C PHE A 95 2.10 15.56 15.55
N ASN A 96 3.24 15.85 16.16
CA ASN A 96 3.36 16.49 17.47
C ASN A 96 4.53 17.50 17.47
N ASP A 97 4.71 18.20 18.59
CA ASP A 97 5.69 19.29 18.71
C ASP A 97 7.13 18.82 19.04
N ASP A 98 7.35 17.52 19.26
CA ASP A 98 8.68 16.95 19.44
C ASP A 98 9.42 16.90 18.10
N SER A 99 10.40 17.79 17.93
CA SER A 99 11.22 17.87 16.72
C SER A 99 12.04 16.60 16.47
N SER A 100 12.40 15.84 17.51
CA SER A 100 13.17 14.59 17.37
C SER A 100 12.28 13.40 16.98
N HIS A 101 11.01 13.44 17.38
CA HIS A 101 10.03 12.39 17.09
C HIS A 101 8.69 12.99 16.64
N PRO A 102 8.66 13.69 15.48
CA PRO A 102 7.50 14.47 15.06
C PRO A 102 6.27 13.60 14.81
N LEU A 103 6.42 12.28 14.69
CA LEU A 103 5.35 11.30 14.45
C LEU A 103 5.22 10.27 15.60
N GLY A 104 5.80 10.57 16.76
CA GLY A 104 5.85 9.70 17.94
C GLY A 104 6.52 8.37 17.62
N ASN A 105 5.89 7.26 18.03
CA ASN A 105 6.40 5.89 17.82
C ASN A 105 6.59 5.49 16.35
N ARG A 106 6.04 6.25 15.39
CA ARG A 106 6.22 5.99 13.96
C ARG A 106 7.42 6.72 13.35
N SER A 107 8.04 7.64 14.09
CA SER A 107 9.16 8.45 13.60
C SER A 107 10.29 7.54 13.10
N THR A 108 10.75 6.56 13.89
CA THR A 108 11.81 5.63 13.45
C THR A 108 11.47 4.94 12.12
N SER A 109 10.29 4.32 12.02
CA SER A 109 9.89 3.58 10.81
C SER A 109 9.70 4.47 9.58
N LEU A 110 9.27 5.72 9.76
CA LEU A 110 9.13 6.68 8.67
C LEU A 110 10.49 7.29 8.31
N GLY A 111 11.35 7.56 9.29
CA GLY A 111 12.73 8.00 9.06
C GLY A 111 13.50 7.01 8.20
N GLU A 112 13.41 5.70 8.48
CA GLU A 112 13.97 4.66 7.62
C GLU A 112 13.44 4.70 6.18
N LEU A 113 12.15 5.00 6.00
CA LEU A 113 11.52 5.14 4.69
C LEU A 113 11.87 6.47 4.02
N LEU A 114 12.39 7.46 4.75
CA LEU A 114 12.87 8.73 4.22
C LEU A 114 14.37 8.71 3.87
N THR A 115 15.08 7.61 4.18
CA THR A 115 16.48 7.40 3.83
C THR A 115 16.57 6.55 2.56
N PRO A 116 16.62 7.14 1.35
CA PRO A 116 16.63 6.38 0.11
C PRO A 116 17.91 5.57 -0.06
N PRO A 117 17.86 4.43 -0.76
CA PRO A 117 19.08 3.74 -1.17
C PRO A 117 19.89 4.68 -2.08
N PHE A 118 21.22 4.61 -1.95
CA PHE A 118 22.16 5.46 -2.70
C PHE A 118 21.98 5.40 -4.22
N THR A 119 21.31 4.36 -4.74
CA THR A 119 21.07 4.10 -6.16
C THR A 119 19.87 4.82 -6.75
N LEU A 120 18.92 5.34 -5.94
CA LEU A 120 17.67 5.95 -6.46
C LEU A 120 17.59 7.46 -6.18
N ARG A 121 18.08 7.91 -5.02
CA ARG A 121 18.17 9.33 -4.58
C ARG A 121 17.01 10.28 -5.02
N PRO A 122 15.73 9.92 -4.81
CA PRO A 122 14.63 10.88 -4.93
C PRO A 122 14.62 11.85 -3.74
N PHE A 123 13.88 12.95 -3.87
CA PHE A 123 13.50 13.74 -2.71
C PHE A 123 12.26 13.12 -2.09
N VAL A 124 12.34 12.76 -0.81
CA VAL A 124 11.21 12.17 -0.09
C VAL A 124 11.00 12.91 1.22
N PHE A 125 9.74 13.20 1.53
CA PHE A 125 9.36 13.89 2.76
C PHE A 125 8.02 13.38 3.27
N VAL A 126 7.72 13.65 4.54
CA VAL A 126 6.44 13.32 5.16
C VAL A 126 5.67 14.58 5.51
N PHE A 127 4.36 14.57 5.30
CA PHE A 127 3.49 15.70 5.59
C PHE A 127 2.07 15.27 5.98
N GLY A 128 1.33 16.20 6.58
CA GLY A 128 -0.09 16.07 6.90
C GLY A 128 -0.86 17.27 6.40
N VAL A 129 -2.19 17.25 6.56
CA VAL A 129 -3.10 18.31 6.06
C VAL A 129 -2.72 19.69 6.59
N GLN A 130 -2.27 19.77 7.84
CA GLN A 130 -1.93 21.03 8.51
C GLN A 130 -0.64 21.68 7.98
N HIS A 131 0.13 20.98 7.15
CA HIS A 131 1.37 21.52 6.56
C HIS A 131 1.17 22.06 5.14
N ILE A 132 -0.04 21.95 4.59
CA ILE A 132 -0.34 22.34 3.21
C ILE A 132 -0.73 23.81 3.20
N ASP A 133 0.04 24.61 2.46
CA ASP A 133 -0.31 25.96 2.06
C ASP A 133 -0.94 25.91 0.66
N TRP A 134 -2.25 26.15 0.60
CA TRP A 134 -3.00 26.11 -0.64
C TRP A 134 -2.91 27.41 -1.45
N GLU A 135 -2.47 28.51 -0.84
CA GLU A 135 -2.33 29.81 -1.53
C GLU A 135 -0.98 29.85 -2.26
N ASP A 136 0.09 29.45 -1.58
CA ASP A 136 1.44 29.40 -2.15
C ASP A 136 1.72 28.12 -2.96
N GLU A 137 0.82 27.13 -2.89
CA GLU A 137 0.96 25.78 -3.45
C GLU A 137 2.23 25.07 -2.95
N THR A 138 2.43 25.12 -1.63
CA THR A 138 3.62 24.58 -0.97
C THR A 138 3.27 23.74 0.24
N ILE A 139 4.25 22.94 0.68
CA ILE A 139 4.14 22.12 1.88
C ILE A 139 5.37 22.36 2.75
N GLU A 140 5.14 22.62 4.04
CA GLU A 140 6.18 22.52 5.07
C GLU A 140 6.40 21.03 5.42
N GLY A 141 7.26 20.36 4.65
CA GLY A 141 7.52 18.94 4.75
C GLY A 141 8.60 18.60 5.77
N TYR A 142 8.48 17.43 6.40
CA TYR A 142 9.52 16.86 7.24
C TYR A 142 10.40 15.91 6.42
N PHE A 143 11.70 16.18 6.41
CA PHE A 143 12.74 15.35 5.84
C PHE A 143 13.53 14.67 6.96
N PHE A 144 14.16 13.54 6.66
CA PHE A 144 15.10 12.88 7.55
C PHE A 144 16.47 12.84 6.90
N GLN A 145 17.44 13.55 7.46
CA GLN A 145 18.80 13.68 6.92
C GLN A 145 19.78 13.60 8.09
N GLU A 146 20.87 12.85 7.93
CA GLU A 146 21.93 12.72 8.95
C GLU A 146 21.36 12.32 10.34
N GLU A 147 20.39 11.39 10.36
CA GLU A 147 19.68 10.95 11.57
C GLU A 147 18.89 12.05 12.30
N GLN A 148 18.60 13.17 11.62
CA GLN A 148 17.84 14.30 12.16
C GLN A 148 16.61 14.62 11.32
N TRP A 149 15.53 15.00 12.01
CA TRP A 149 14.31 15.52 11.38
C TRP A 149 14.45 17.00 11.11
N ILE A 150 14.24 17.41 9.87
CA ILE A 150 14.34 18.80 9.45
C ILE A 150 13.10 19.20 8.66
N LYS A 151 12.62 20.43 8.87
CA LYS A 151 11.52 21.01 8.10
C LYS A 151 12.07 21.75 6.89
N LYS A 152 11.47 21.55 5.72
CA LYS A 152 11.77 22.32 4.50
C LYS A 152 10.47 22.65 3.77
N LYS A 153 10.38 23.87 3.23
CA LYS A 153 9.29 24.27 2.33
C LYS A 153 9.59 23.72 0.94
N VAL A 154 8.65 22.96 0.38
CA VAL A 154 8.74 22.33 -0.95
C VAL A 154 7.44 22.54 -1.71
N PRO A 155 7.43 22.44 -3.05
CA PRO A 155 6.18 22.52 -3.81
C PRO A 155 5.34 21.24 -3.61
N PHE A 156 4.12 21.19 -4.16
CA PHE A 156 3.40 19.93 -4.17
C PHE A 156 4.18 18.84 -4.92
N PRO A 157 4.17 17.60 -4.40
CA PRO A 157 5.00 16.52 -4.91
C PRO A 157 4.54 16.03 -6.28
N ASN A 158 5.44 15.32 -6.98
CA ASN A 158 5.11 14.63 -8.22
C ASN A 158 4.25 13.38 -7.99
N VAL A 159 4.34 12.77 -6.81
CA VAL A 159 3.61 11.55 -6.44
C VAL A 159 3.41 11.50 -4.94
N ILE A 160 2.25 10.99 -4.51
CA ILE A 160 1.91 10.85 -3.09
C ILE A 160 1.74 9.38 -2.72
N TYR A 161 2.44 8.97 -1.67
CA TYR A 161 2.23 7.71 -1.00
C TYR A 161 1.30 7.89 0.20
N ASP A 162 0.16 7.23 0.18
CA ASP A 162 -0.79 7.29 1.29
C ASP A 162 -0.39 6.34 2.43
N ARG A 163 0.08 6.93 3.53
CA ARG A 163 0.46 6.20 4.75
C ARG A 163 -0.36 6.65 5.96
N LEU A 164 -1.64 6.93 5.75
CA LEU A 164 -2.59 7.15 6.84
C LEU A 164 -2.64 5.92 7.77
N PRO A 165 -2.59 6.10 9.10
CA PRO A 165 -2.35 5.00 10.03
C PRO A 165 -3.57 4.10 10.26
N ASN A 166 -4.79 4.55 9.97
CA ASN A 166 -6.01 3.80 10.22
C ASN A 166 -7.21 4.37 9.44
N ARG A 167 -8.29 3.58 9.35
CA ARG A 167 -9.54 3.96 8.68
C ARG A 167 -10.21 5.21 9.26
N LYS A 168 -10.03 5.50 10.55
CA LYS A 168 -10.60 6.71 11.17
C LYS A 168 -9.95 7.96 10.58
N ALA A 169 -8.63 7.93 10.36
CA ALA A 169 -7.90 8.99 9.68
C ALA A 169 -8.34 9.12 8.21
N GLU A 170 -8.49 8.02 7.47
CA GLU A 170 -8.99 8.06 6.07
C GLU A 170 -10.36 8.70 5.93
N ASN A 171 -11.26 8.52 6.91
CA ASN A 171 -12.61 9.06 6.88
C ASN A 171 -12.74 10.46 7.50
N TYR A 172 -11.65 11.05 7.98
CA TYR A 172 -11.69 12.40 8.57
C TYR A 172 -11.87 13.45 7.47
N LYS A 173 -12.94 14.26 7.56
CA LYS A 173 -13.37 15.15 6.46
C LYS A 173 -12.26 16.07 5.90
N PRO A 174 -11.43 16.74 6.73
CA PRO A 174 -10.31 17.55 6.21
C PRO A 174 -9.30 16.74 5.38
N ILE A 175 -9.03 15.49 5.79
CA ILE A 175 -8.13 14.58 5.07
C ILE A 175 -8.73 14.18 3.73
N VAL A 176 -10.01 13.77 3.73
CA VAL A 176 -10.73 13.42 2.48
C VAL A 176 -10.71 14.60 1.50
N ARG A 177 -10.96 15.82 1.98
CA ARG A 177 -10.95 17.03 1.13
C ARG A 177 -9.56 17.34 0.57
N ALA A 178 -8.53 17.32 1.42
CA ALA A 178 -7.16 17.59 1.00
C ALA A 178 -6.67 16.56 -0.04
N LYS A 179 -6.94 15.29 0.22
CA LYS A 179 -6.64 14.19 -0.70
C LYS A 179 -7.31 14.39 -2.06
N ARG A 180 -8.62 14.62 -2.06
CA ARG A 180 -9.38 14.86 -3.30
C ARG A 180 -8.80 16.05 -4.08
N LYS A 181 -8.46 17.15 -3.40
CA LYS A 181 -7.89 18.34 -4.05
C LYS A 181 -6.53 18.03 -4.68
N LEU A 182 -5.62 17.39 -3.96
CA LEU A 182 -4.30 17.00 -4.51
C LEU A 182 -4.41 15.99 -5.65
N GLU A 183 -5.31 15.02 -5.55
CA GLU A 183 -5.48 13.97 -6.54
C GLU A 183 -6.16 14.46 -7.83
N TYR A 184 -7.24 15.23 -7.73
CA TYR A 184 -8.05 15.60 -8.89
C TYR A 184 -7.79 17.01 -9.40
N ASP A 185 -7.62 18.00 -8.52
CA ASP A 185 -7.44 19.40 -8.95
C ASP A 185 -5.99 19.63 -9.40
N TYR A 186 -5.03 18.96 -8.75
CA TYR A 186 -3.60 19.02 -9.10
C TYR A 186 -3.11 17.82 -9.90
N ALA A 187 -3.96 16.84 -10.18
CA ALA A 187 -3.63 15.62 -10.92
C ALA A 187 -2.40 14.87 -10.39
N ILE A 188 -2.12 14.94 -9.09
CA ILE A 188 -0.97 14.26 -8.48
C ILE A 188 -1.34 12.78 -8.33
N PRO A 189 -0.57 11.82 -8.88
CA PRO A 189 -0.83 10.41 -8.70
C PRO A 189 -0.65 9.99 -7.23
N TRP A 190 -1.62 9.23 -6.73
CA TRP A 190 -1.55 8.58 -5.42
C TRP A 190 -1.35 7.10 -5.60
N PHE A 191 -0.59 6.47 -4.70
CA PHE A 191 -0.62 5.02 -4.56
C PHE A 191 -0.95 4.55 -3.15
N ASN A 192 -1.61 3.39 -3.12
CA ASN A 192 -2.20 2.75 -1.96
C ASN A 192 -3.24 3.63 -1.25
N PRO A 193 -4.21 4.25 -1.98
CA PRO A 193 -5.05 5.32 -1.46
C PRO A 193 -6.06 4.90 -0.37
N GLY A 194 -6.20 3.64 -0.01
CA GLY A 194 -7.21 3.23 0.96
C GLY A 194 -6.90 1.91 1.61
N PHE A 195 -7.47 1.66 2.79
CA PHE A 195 -7.47 0.34 3.41
C PHE A 195 -8.45 -0.59 2.70
N PHE A 196 -7.95 -1.73 2.21
CA PHE A 196 -8.80 -2.82 1.72
C PHE A 196 -9.82 -3.29 2.76
N ASN A 197 -11.10 -3.30 2.40
CA ASN A 197 -12.14 -3.95 3.20
C ASN A 197 -12.14 -5.45 2.91
N LYS A 198 -12.12 -6.28 3.96
CA LYS A 198 -12.02 -7.74 3.85
C LYS A 198 -13.14 -8.35 3.02
N TRP A 199 -14.38 -7.90 3.24
CA TRP A 199 -15.53 -8.42 2.51
C TRP A 199 -15.55 -7.92 1.06
N GLU A 200 -15.26 -6.64 0.83
CA GLU A 200 -15.20 -6.08 -0.54
C GLU A 200 -14.10 -6.78 -1.37
N VAL A 201 -12.90 -6.97 -0.80
CA VAL A 201 -11.82 -7.72 -1.45
C VAL A 201 -12.24 -9.14 -1.78
N HIS A 202 -12.89 -9.84 -0.86
CA HIS A 202 -13.37 -11.21 -1.10
C HIS A 202 -14.39 -11.23 -2.24
N GLN A 203 -15.35 -10.31 -2.25
CA GLN A 203 -16.35 -10.19 -3.33
C GLN A 203 -15.75 -9.81 -4.68
N LEU A 204 -14.70 -8.99 -4.72
CA LEU A 204 -13.98 -8.66 -5.95
C LEU A 204 -13.26 -9.90 -6.49
N LEU A 205 -12.47 -10.57 -5.65
CA LEU A 205 -11.71 -11.76 -6.05
C LEU A 205 -12.59 -12.95 -6.44
N MET A 206 -13.78 -13.08 -5.85
CA MET A 206 -14.75 -14.11 -6.25
C MET A 206 -15.24 -13.98 -7.69
N LYS A 207 -15.09 -12.82 -8.34
CA LYS A 207 -15.47 -12.63 -9.74
C LYS A 207 -14.45 -13.24 -10.71
N ASP A 208 -13.25 -13.55 -10.23
CA ASP A 208 -12.20 -14.16 -11.01
C ASP A 208 -12.14 -15.66 -10.71
N GLU A 209 -12.57 -16.47 -11.69
CA GLU A 209 -12.60 -17.93 -11.57
C GLU A 209 -11.21 -18.53 -11.31
N SER A 210 -10.14 -17.87 -11.75
CA SER A 210 -8.77 -18.32 -11.52
C SER A 210 -8.32 -18.14 -10.07
N ILE A 211 -8.96 -17.22 -9.32
CA ILE A 211 -8.65 -16.91 -7.92
C ILE A 211 -9.55 -17.67 -6.94
N MET A 212 -10.77 -18.02 -7.36
CA MET A 212 -11.74 -18.76 -6.52
C MET A 212 -11.14 -19.96 -5.76
N PRO A 213 -10.25 -20.80 -6.34
CA PRO A 213 -9.65 -21.93 -5.63
C PRO A 213 -8.82 -21.53 -4.40
N PHE A 214 -8.35 -20.29 -4.33
CA PHE A 214 -7.57 -19.77 -3.20
C PHE A 214 -8.44 -19.15 -2.11
N LEU A 215 -9.74 -19.01 -2.32
CA LEU A 215 -10.62 -18.31 -1.39
C LEU A 215 -11.38 -19.31 -0.50
N PRO A 216 -11.34 -19.16 0.84
CA PRO A 216 -12.24 -19.91 1.70
C PRO A 216 -13.68 -19.49 1.41
N ASN A 217 -14.60 -20.47 1.43
CA ASN A 217 -16.02 -20.19 1.31
C ASN A 217 -16.44 -19.21 2.43
N THR A 218 -17.00 -18.06 2.05
CA THR A 218 -17.28 -16.96 2.98
C THR A 218 -18.62 -16.34 2.62
N GLU A 219 -19.45 -16.13 3.63
CA GLU A 219 -20.74 -15.44 3.50
C GLU A 219 -20.87 -14.38 4.60
N THR A 220 -21.69 -13.35 4.36
CA THR A 220 -22.10 -12.44 5.45
C THR A 220 -23.04 -13.17 6.39
N PHE A 221 -22.92 -12.92 7.70
CA PHE A 221 -23.81 -13.53 8.68
C PHE A 221 -25.25 -13.01 8.49
N GLN A 222 -26.20 -13.92 8.35
CA GLN A 222 -27.63 -13.60 8.22
C GLN A 222 -28.47 -14.20 9.35
N HIS A 223 -28.29 -15.49 9.65
CA HIS A 223 -29.10 -16.24 10.62
C HIS A 223 -28.37 -17.49 11.13
N PHE A 224 -28.88 -18.16 12.16
CA PHE A 224 -28.19 -19.25 12.86
C PHE A 224 -28.06 -20.52 12.02
N GLU A 225 -29.07 -20.84 11.21
CA GLU A 225 -29.10 -22.03 10.36
C GLU A 225 -27.97 -21.98 9.32
N GLN A 226 -27.55 -20.78 8.90
CA GLN A 226 -26.38 -20.59 8.04
C GLN A 226 -25.10 -21.09 8.74
N VAL A 227 -24.93 -20.76 10.02
CA VAL A 227 -23.77 -21.17 10.81
C VAL A 227 -23.76 -22.68 11.04
N GLU A 228 -24.93 -23.28 11.30
CA GLU A 228 -25.06 -24.75 11.40
C GLU A 228 -24.74 -25.44 10.09
N ARG A 229 -25.25 -24.93 8.95
CA ARG A 229 -24.91 -25.45 7.62
C ARG A 229 -23.40 -25.42 7.39
N PHE A 230 -22.75 -24.28 7.66
CA PHE A 230 -21.30 -24.15 7.51
C PHE A 230 -20.53 -25.11 8.42
N LEU A 231 -20.96 -25.29 9.67
CA LEU A 231 -20.36 -26.25 10.60
C LEU A 231 -20.53 -27.70 10.11
N GLY A 232 -21.71 -28.04 9.58
CA GLY A 232 -21.99 -29.35 8.99
C GLY A 232 -21.13 -29.65 7.76
N THR A 233 -20.89 -28.65 6.90
CA THR A 233 -20.08 -28.81 5.69
C THR A 233 -18.58 -28.81 5.99
N TYR A 234 -18.08 -27.87 6.80
CA TYR A 234 -16.64 -27.60 6.94
C TYR A 234 -16.03 -28.06 8.26
N LYS A 235 -16.82 -28.57 9.22
CA LYS A 235 -16.43 -29.00 10.58
C LYS A 235 -15.95 -27.89 11.51
N SER A 236 -15.25 -26.89 10.97
CA SER A 236 -14.82 -25.69 11.68
C SER A 236 -15.00 -24.46 10.80
N ILE A 237 -15.36 -23.35 11.42
CA ILE A 237 -15.64 -22.08 10.77
C ILE A 237 -15.06 -20.94 11.60
N TYR A 238 -14.88 -19.79 10.97
CA TYR A 238 -14.53 -18.54 11.63
C TYR A 238 -15.66 -17.53 11.50
N MET A 239 -16.01 -16.90 12.61
CA MET A 239 -16.80 -15.67 12.62
C MET A 239 -15.86 -14.49 12.84
N LYS A 240 -15.88 -13.53 11.90
CA LYS A 240 -14.96 -12.38 11.88
C LYS A 240 -15.74 -11.08 11.60
N PRO A 241 -15.42 -9.94 12.23
CA PRO A 241 -16.00 -8.66 11.86
C PRO A 241 -15.50 -8.22 10.47
N ILE A 242 -16.38 -7.62 9.67
CA ILE A 242 -16.06 -7.07 8.33
C ILE A 242 -15.01 -5.95 8.45
N HIS A 243 -15.17 -5.06 9.42
CA HIS A 243 -14.28 -3.90 9.63
C HIS A 243 -13.22 -4.14 10.74
N GLY A 244 -13.00 -5.39 11.13
CA GLY A 244 -12.00 -5.75 12.13
C GLY A 244 -10.56 -5.57 11.64
N SER A 245 -9.64 -5.41 12.59
CA SER A 245 -8.18 -5.32 12.34
C SER A 245 -7.43 -6.10 13.43
N PHE A 246 -6.18 -6.51 13.13
CA PHE A 246 -5.28 -7.18 14.08
C PHE A 246 -5.83 -8.49 14.69
N GLY A 247 -6.70 -9.19 13.97
CA GLY A 247 -7.28 -10.46 14.43
C GLY A 247 -8.19 -10.35 15.66
N ARG A 248 -8.63 -9.15 16.04
CA ARG A 248 -9.55 -8.94 17.16
C ARG A 248 -10.95 -9.43 16.83
N ASN A 249 -11.63 -9.98 17.85
CA ASN A 249 -12.98 -10.53 17.75
C ASN A 249 -13.13 -11.63 16.67
N ILE A 250 -12.06 -12.39 16.44
CA ILE A 250 -12.13 -13.61 15.64
C ILE A 250 -12.54 -14.76 16.55
N HIS A 251 -13.60 -15.46 16.16
CA HIS A 251 -14.13 -16.60 16.89
C HIS A 251 -14.06 -17.81 15.97
N GLN A 252 -13.34 -18.86 16.37
CA GLN A 252 -13.39 -20.15 15.68
C GLN A 252 -14.43 -21.02 16.36
N LEU A 253 -15.36 -21.52 15.57
CA LEU A 253 -16.39 -22.43 16.02
C LEU A 253 -16.11 -23.82 15.43
N PHE A 254 -16.37 -24.85 16.21
CA PHE A 254 -16.37 -26.23 15.74
C PHE A 254 -17.34 -27.07 16.56
N TYR A 255 -17.89 -28.10 15.93
CA TYR A 255 -18.86 -29.00 16.54
C TYR A 255 -18.21 -30.35 16.83
N SER A 256 -18.35 -30.84 18.07
CA SER A 256 -17.92 -32.20 18.44
C SER A 256 -19.14 -33.11 18.42
N GLN A 257 -19.17 -34.01 17.44
CA GLN A 257 -20.22 -35.02 17.35
C GLN A 257 -20.14 -36.03 18.51
N ALA A 258 -18.93 -36.34 18.99
CA ALA A 258 -18.72 -37.27 20.10
C ALA A 258 -19.27 -36.75 21.43
N GLU A 259 -19.12 -35.45 21.68
CA GLU A 259 -19.61 -34.82 22.92
C GLU A 259 -20.96 -34.11 22.74
N ASN A 260 -21.53 -34.15 21.54
CA ASN A 260 -22.75 -33.47 21.14
C ASN A 260 -22.78 -32.00 21.60
N CYS A 261 -21.69 -31.27 21.37
CA CYS A 261 -21.53 -29.90 21.86
C CYS A 261 -20.71 -29.02 20.92
N TYR A 262 -20.88 -27.71 21.08
CA TYR A 262 -20.15 -26.69 20.34
C TYR A 262 -18.98 -26.17 21.14
N TYR A 263 -17.88 -25.88 20.44
CA TYR A 263 -16.75 -25.18 21.01
C TYR A 263 -16.57 -23.84 20.33
N CYS A 264 -16.21 -22.83 21.12
CA CYS A 264 -15.71 -21.58 20.61
C CYS A 264 -14.31 -21.35 21.18
N ARG A 265 -13.35 -21.19 20.27
CA ARG A 265 -12.05 -20.64 20.59
C ARG A 265 -12.05 -19.16 20.22
N TYR A 266 -11.62 -18.29 21.13
CA TYR A 266 -11.52 -16.84 20.93
C TYR A 266 -10.41 -16.25 21.82
N ARG A 267 -10.02 -15.00 21.57
CA ARG A 267 -9.06 -14.27 22.41
C ARG A 267 -9.79 -13.18 23.22
N GLU A 268 -9.56 -13.13 24.52
CA GLU A 268 -10.15 -12.16 25.44
C GLU A 268 -9.11 -11.77 26.49
N ASN A 269 -8.93 -10.46 26.72
CA ASN A 269 -7.89 -9.92 27.63
C ASN A 269 -6.49 -10.47 27.34
N GLU A 270 -6.14 -10.54 26.05
CA GLU A 270 -4.86 -11.08 25.55
C GLU A 270 -4.63 -12.59 25.77
N GLU A 271 -5.58 -13.31 26.37
CA GLU A 271 -5.52 -14.74 26.59
C GLU A 271 -6.34 -15.54 25.58
N ASN A 272 -5.84 -16.72 25.19
CA ASN A 272 -6.58 -17.67 24.35
C ASN A 272 -7.56 -18.46 25.23
N LYS A 273 -8.85 -18.41 24.88
CA LYS A 273 -9.91 -19.14 25.57
C LYS A 273 -10.49 -20.20 24.65
N LEU A 274 -10.77 -21.37 25.23
CA LEU A 274 -11.59 -22.42 24.62
C LEU A 274 -12.77 -22.67 25.56
N ARG A 275 -13.99 -22.44 25.07
CA ARG A 275 -15.21 -22.70 25.84
C ARG A 275 -16.11 -23.68 25.11
N LYS A 276 -16.80 -24.51 25.90
CA LYS A 276 -17.79 -25.49 25.47
C LYS A 276 -19.20 -24.94 25.72
N TYR A 277 -20.12 -25.24 24.80
CA TYR A 277 -21.51 -24.81 24.82
C TYR A 277 -22.43 -25.97 24.39
N GLN A 278 -23.60 -26.06 25.02
CA GLN A 278 -24.57 -27.13 24.73
C GLN A 278 -25.42 -26.85 23.49
N SER A 279 -25.56 -25.58 23.09
CA SER A 279 -26.24 -25.19 21.87
C SER A 279 -25.51 -24.05 21.17
N LEU A 280 -25.70 -23.95 19.84
CA LEU A 280 -25.15 -22.87 19.04
C LEU A 280 -25.73 -21.51 19.45
N GLU A 281 -27.01 -21.47 19.78
CA GLU A 281 -27.68 -20.27 20.27
C GLU A 281 -26.99 -19.72 21.53
N THR A 282 -26.70 -20.58 22.51
CA THR A 282 -26.03 -20.16 23.75
C THR A 282 -24.60 -19.69 23.47
N LEU A 283 -23.90 -20.36 22.54
CA LEU A 283 -22.56 -19.94 22.10
C LEU A 283 -22.60 -18.53 21.54
N LEU A 284 -23.48 -18.26 20.57
CA LEU A 284 -23.50 -16.99 19.86
C LEU A 284 -24.02 -15.86 20.74
N ASN A 285 -25.05 -16.10 21.55
CA ASN A 285 -25.58 -15.12 22.50
C ASN A 285 -24.57 -14.75 23.60
N HIS A 286 -23.68 -15.67 23.97
CA HIS A 286 -22.62 -15.40 24.93
C HIS A 286 -21.42 -14.69 24.29
N VAL A 287 -20.85 -15.29 23.25
CA VAL A 287 -19.57 -14.88 22.66
C VAL A 287 -19.70 -13.59 21.85
N LEU A 288 -20.85 -13.37 21.22
CA LEU A 288 -21.08 -12.22 20.35
C LEU A 288 -22.07 -11.22 20.98
N LYS A 289 -22.28 -11.31 22.30
CA LYS A 289 -23.14 -10.38 23.03
C LYS A 289 -22.67 -8.94 22.83
N GLY A 290 -23.59 -8.05 22.48
CA GLY A 290 -23.29 -6.63 22.27
C GLY A 290 -22.58 -6.31 20.95
N HIS A 291 -22.29 -7.33 20.12
CA HIS A 291 -21.83 -7.12 18.75
C HIS A 291 -23.01 -7.02 17.79
N ASP A 292 -22.86 -6.15 16.80
CA ASP A 292 -23.77 -6.09 15.64
C ASP A 292 -23.41 -7.23 14.68
N LEU A 293 -24.10 -8.36 14.81
CA LEU A 293 -23.85 -9.58 14.02
C LEU A 293 -23.97 -9.35 12.51
N LYS A 294 -24.74 -8.36 12.06
CA LYS A 294 -24.85 -7.99 10.63
C LYS A 294 -23.52 -7.51 10.04
N LYS A 295 -22.56 -7.17 10.89
CA LYS A 295 -21.20 -6.77 10.50
C LYS A 295 -20.19 -7.91 10.60
N PHE A 296 -20.64 -9.16 10.65
CA PHE A 296 -19.79 -10.34 10.67
C PHE A 296 -19.88 -11.12 9.36
N ILE A 297 -18.78 -11.81 9.04
CA ILE A 297 -18.72 -12.87 8.04
C ILE A 297 -18.60 -14.22 8.73
N VAL A 298 -19.17 -15.25 8.10
CA VAL A 298 -19.00 -16.67 8.39
C VAL A 298 -18.10 -17.24 7.31
N GLN A 299 -16.93 -17.75 7.71
CA GLN A 299 -15.90 -18.22 6.79
C GLN A 299 -15.52 -19.66 7.09
N GLN A 300 -15.32 -20.47 6.06
CA GLN A 300 -14.79 -21.82 6.15
C GLN A 300 -13.47 -21.85 6.94
N GLY A 301 -13.38 -22.76 7.90
CA GLY A 301 -12.13 -23.06 8.58
C GLY A 301 -11.24 -23.95 7.72
N ILE A 302 -9.95 -23.60 7.63
CA ILE A 302 -8.96 -24.35 6.88
C ILE A 302 -8.08 -25.14 7.86
N SER A 303 -7.93 -26.44 7.60
CA SER A 303 -6.98 -27.31 8.30
C SER A 303 -5.57 -27.01 7.80
N LEU A 304 -4.93 -26.05 8.46
CA LEU A 304 -3.60 -25.57 8.09
C LEU A 304 -2.50 -26.61 8.32
N LEU A 305 -1.48 -26.53 7.47
CA LEU A 305 -0.16 -27.09 7.71
C LEU A 305 0.35 -26.64 9.09
N ARG A 306 1.04 -27.56 9.77
CA ARG A 306 1.54 -27.35 11.13
C ARG A 306 3.05 -27.55 11.20
N PHE A 307 3.70 -26.71 11.97
CA PHE A 307 5.10 -26.84 12.36
C PHE A 307 5.14 -27.02 13.88
N ASP A 308 5.76 -28.10 14.37
CA ASP A 308 5.74 -28.51 15.79
C ASP A 308 4.34 -28.48 16.42
N GLY A 309 3.36 -29.00 15.68
CA GLY A 309 1.95 -29.05 16.09
C GLY A 309 1.20 -27.71 16.05
N GLN A 310 1.86 -26.61 15.69
CA GLN A 310 1.27 -25.27 15.64
C GLN A 310 0.92 -24.85 14.20
N PRO A 311 -0.26 -24.26 13.95
CA PRO A 311 -0.63 -23.79 12.61
C PRO A 311 0.34 -22.75 12.06
N VAL A 312 0.58 -22.82 10.74
CA VAL A 312 1.43 -21.89 10.00
C VAL A 312 0.60 -21.13 8.96
N ASP A 313 0.83 -19.83 8.86
CA ASP A 313 0.51 -19.06 7.65
C ASP A 313 1.72 -18.22 7.21
N PHE A 314 1.63 -17.64 6.02
CA PHE A 314 2.72 -16.93 5.36
C PHE A 314 2.31 -15.47 5.17
N ARG A 315 3.06 -14.55 5.76
CA ARG A 315 3.02 -13.13 5.40
C ARG A 315 3.81 -12.97 4.11
N ILE A 316 3.13 -12.61 3.03
CA ILE A 316 3.76 -12.40 1.72
C ILE A 316 3.60 -10.94 1.34
N HIS A 317 4.71 -10.24 1.09
CA HIS A 317 4.70 -8.90 0.53
C HIS A 317 4.89 -8.98 -0.98
N THR A 318 4.06 -8.24 -1.69
CA THR A 318 4.19 -7.99 -3.13
C THR A 318 4.30 -6.50 -3.35
N ASN A 319 5.13 -6.12 -4.31
CA ASN A 319 5.38 -4.72 -4.65
C ASN A 319 5.51 -4.60 -6.17
N LYS A 320 5.16 -3.44 -6.70
CA LYS A 320 5.49 -3.10 -8.09
C LYS A 320 6.92 -2.62 -8.20
N ASN A 321 7.62 -3.08 -9.22
CA ASN A 321 8.96 -2.61 -9.57
C ASN A 321 8.92 -1.34 -10.42
N HIS A 322 10.08 -0.89 -10.89
CA HIS A 322 10.20 0.30 -11.74
C HIS A 322 9.54 0.18 -13.13
N PHE A 323 9.05 -0.99 -13.53
CA PHE A 323 8.23 -1.20 -14.73
C PHE A 323 6.73 -1.21 -14.42
N GLY A 324 6.33 -1.00 -13.17
CA GLY A 324 4.95 -1.14 -12.72
C GLY A 324 4.48 -2.60 -12.62
N GLN A 325 5.39 -3.57 -12.66
CA GLN A 325 5.06 -5.00 -12.63
C GLN A 325 5.15 -5.57 -11.22
N TRP A 326 4.19 -6.42 -10.85
CA TRP A 326 4.17 -7.09 -9.54
C TRP A 326 5.30 -8.10 -9.40
N MET A 327 5.98 -8.05 -8.26
CA MET A 327 6.94 -9.06 -7.82
C MET A 327 6.77 -9.34 -6.32
N VAL A 328 7.20 -10.52 -5.89
CA VAL A 328 7.22 -10.90 -4.48
C VAL A 328 8.51 -10.39 -3.84
N SER A 329 8.37 -9.57 -2.81
CA SER A 329 9.47 -8.89 -2.13
C SER A 329 9.82 -9.52 -0.78
N ALA A 330 8.89 -10.22 -0.14
CA ALA A 330 9.14 -10.96 1.08
C ALA A 330 8.17 -12.13 1.25
N ILE A 331 8.66 -13.23 1.80
CA ILE A 331 7.83 -14.32 2.34
C ILE A 331 8.34 -14.66 3.73
N VAL A 332 7.45 -14.60 4.71
CA VAL A 332 7.76 -14.89 6.12
C VAL A 332 6.73 -15.87 6.64
N ALA A 333 7.17 -17.00 7.18
CA ALA A 333 6.28 -17.92 7.87
C ALA A 333 6.00 -17.39 9.28
N LYS A 334 4.72 -17.32 9.66
CA LYS A 334 4.29 -17.00 11.01
C LYS A 334 3.70 -18.26 11.64
N ILE A 335 4.28 -18.69 12.76
CA ILE A 335 3.80 -19.82 13.54
C ILE A 335 2.85 -19.27 14.60
N ALA A 336 1.63 -19.80 14.67
CA ALA A 336 0.69 -19.42 15.71
C ALA A 336 1.18 -19.86 17.08
N GLY A 337 1.11 -18.96 18.08
CA GLY A 337 1.39 -19.33 19.47
C GLY A 337 0.50 -20.48 19.94
N LYS A 338 0.97 -21.25 20.92
CA LYS A 338 0.23 -22.43 21.43
C LYS A 338 -1.20 -22.06 21.81
N GLY A 339 -2.17 -22.75 21.20
CA GLY A 339 -3.61 -22.52 21.43
C GLY A 339 -4.18 -21.25 20.78
N SER A 340 -3.37 -20.47 20.04
CA SER A 340 -3.81 -19.27 19.35
C SER A 340 -4.62 -19.59 18.10
N LEU A 341 -5.60 -18.73 17.85
CA LEU A 341 -6.42 -18.72 16.62
C LEU A 341 -5.75 -18.03 15.45
N THR A 342 -4.88 -17.10 15.77
CA THR A 342 -4.23 -16.24 14.80
C THR A 342 -2.73 -16.38 14.95
N THR A 343 -2.04 -16.33 13.83
CA THR A 343 -0.58 -16.29 13.76
C THR A 343 -0.04 -14.87 13.97
N HIS A 344 -0.88 -13.92 14.41
CA HIS A 344 -0.40 -12.58 14.71
C HIS A 344 0.66 -12.65 15.81
N VAL A 345 1.86 -12.13 15.52
CA VAL A 345 3.05 -12.17 16.40
C VAL A 345 2.74 -11.65 17.81
N ASN A 346 1.87 -10.62 17.93
CA ASN A 346 1.36 -10.10 19.21
C ASN A 346 0.48 -11.10 20.00
N SER A 347 0.32 -12.33 19.53
CA SER A 347 -0.35 -13.45 20.20
C SER A 347 0.63 -14.53 20.68
N GLY A 348 1.91 -14.19 20.79
CA GLY A 348 2.98 -15.15 21.15
C GLY A 348 3.38 -16.05 19.98
N GLY A 349 3.21 -15.58 18.74
CA GLY A 349 3.63 -16.29 17.54
C GLY A 349 5.11 -16.03 17.23
N ASP A 350 5.74 -16.97 16.51
CA ASP A 350 7.14 -16.89 16.09
C ASP A 350 7.24 -16.65 14.57
N THR A 351 8.33 -16.04 14.10
CA THR A 351 8.61 -15.83 12.68
C THR A 351 9.78 -16.70 12.24
N LYS A 352 9.63 -17.36 11.08
CA LYS A 352 10.64 -18.25 10.51
C LYS A 352 10.81 -17.98 9.02
N LEU A 353 12.01 -18.25 8.52
CA LEU A 353 12.29 -18.35 7.09
C LEU A 353 11.74 -19.66 6.53
N LEU A 354 11.45 -19.70 5.23
CA LEU A 354 10.94 -20.91 4.57
C LEU A 354 11.86 -22.12 4.74
N GLN A 355 13.18 -21.92 4.65
CA GLN A 355 14.18 -22.98 4.85
C GLN A 355 14.16 -23.59 6.25
N GLU A 356 13.68 -22.84 7.26
CA GLU A 356 13.54 -23.36 8.63
C GLU A 356 12.31 -24.28 8.75
N LEU A 357 11.29 -24.08 7.90
CA LEU A 357 10.08 -24.91 7.88
C LEU A 357 10.21 -26.12 6.95
N PHE A 358 10.94 -25.96 5.84
CA PHE A 358 11.11 -26.98 4.82
C PHE A 358 12.61 -27.22 4.62
N PRO A 359 13.24 -28.10 5.42
CA PRO A 359 14.69 -28.37 5.31
C PRO A 359 15.10 -29.03 3.99
N ASP A 360 14.18 -29.72 3.33
CA ASP A 360 14.40 -30.25 1.99
C ASP A 360 14.32 -29.12 0.96
N SER A 361 15.44 -28.85 0.26
CA SER A 361 15.56 -27.72 -0.65
C SER A 361 14.63 -27.81 -1.86
N THR A 362 14.36 -29.02 -2.36
CA THR A 362 13.43 -29.22 -3.48
C THR A 362 12.02 -28.84 -3.06
N LYS A 363 11.59 -29.33 -1.89
CA LYS A 363 10.29 -29.00 -1.30
C LYS A 363 10.18 -27.51 -0.99
N GLN A 364 11.21 -26.92 -0.41
CA GLN A 364 11.25 -25.48 -0.12
C GLN A 364 10.99 -24.67 -1.39
N VAL A 365 11.72 -24.95 -2.49
CA VAL A 365 11.57 -24.23 -3.76
C VAL A 365 10.18 -24.44 -4.36
N GLN A 366 9.62 -25.65 -4.27
CA GLN A 366 8.25 -25.94 -4.74
C GLN A 366 7.21 -25.11 -3.97
N ILE A 367 7.29 -25.09 -2.64
CA ILE A 367 6.37 -24.32 -1.80
C ILE A 367 6.55 -22.82 -2.03
N GLU A 368 7.79 -22.34 -2.11
CA GLU A 368 8.09 -20.94 -2.39
C GLU A 368 7.49 -20.50 -3.73
N ASN A 369 7.69 -21.27 -4.81
CA ASN A 369 7.12 -20.98 -6.11
C ASN A 369 5.59 -20.99 -6.10
N LYS A 370 4.98 -21.94 -5.38
CA LYS A 370 3.51 -22.01 -5.24
C LYS A 370 2.95 -20.78 -4.53
N LEU A 371 3.58 -20.37 -3.43
CA LEU A 371 3.21 -19.15 -2.70
C LEU A 371 3.43 -17.89 -3.54
N LYS A 372 4.57 -17.80 -4.25
CA LYS A 372 4.87 -16.67 -5.14
C LYS A 372 3.84 -16.55 -6.25
N HIS A 373 3.57 -17.64 -6.95
CA HIS A 373 2.60 -17.67 -8.04
C HIS A 373 1.21 -17.23 -7.55
N THR A 374 0.74 -17.81 -6.45
CA THR A 374 -0.57 -17.48 -5.85
C THR A 374 -0.65 -16.00 -5.48
N ALA A 375 0.35 -15.46 -4.79
CA ALA A 375 0.37 -14.06 -4.36
C ALA A 375 0.38 -13.10 -5.56
N LEU A 376 1.12 -13.42 -6.61
CA LEU A 376 1.16 -12.60 -7.83
C LEU A 376 -0.17 -12.65 -8.58
N GLN A 377 -0.78 -13.83 -8.78
CA GLN A 377 -2.10 -13.94 -9.39
C GLN A 377 -3.14 -13.07 -8.67
N ILE A 378 -3.18 -13.16 -7.33
CA ILE A 378 -4.09 -12.34 -6.51
C ILE A 378 -3.75 -10.84 -6.64
N SER A 379 -2.47 -10.48 -6.73
CA SER A 379 -2.05 -9.08 -6.90
C SER A 379 -2.57 -8.49 -8.20
N TYR A 380 -2.38 -9.20 -9.33
CA TYR A 380 -2.90 -8.77 -10.63
C TYR A 380 -4.43 -8.68 -10.61
N ALA A 381 -5.14 -9.70 -10.08
CA ALA A 381 -6.60 -9.69 -9.99
C ALA A 381 -7.16 -8.54 -9.14
N LEU A 382 -6.46 -8.14 -8.06
CA LEU A 382 -6.83 -6.97 -7.26
C LEU A 382 -6.56 -5.66 -7.98
N ASP A 383 -5.39 -5.54 -8.61
CA ASP A 383 -4.96 -4.33 -9.30
C ASP A 383 -5.85 -4.00 -10.51
N GLU A 384 -6.38 -5.01 -11.20
CA GLU A 384 -7.36 -4.82 -12.28
C GLU A 384 -8.74 -4.35 -11.80
N GLN A 385 -9.12 -4.70 -10.56
CA GLN A 385 -10.47 -4.45 -10.03
C GLN A 385 -10.57 -3.25 -9.09
N VAL A 386 -9.48 -2.85 -8.44
CA VAL A 386 -9.47 -1.73 -7.51
C VAL A 386 -9.19 -0.43 -8.27
N THR A 387 -9.97 0.61 -7.98
CA THR A 387 -9.72 1.95 -8.51
C THR A 387 -8.54 2.64 -7.81
N GLY A 388 -7.66 3.26 -8.61
CA GLY A 388 -6.48 3.97 -8.14
C GLY A 388 -5.23 3.09 -8.19
N ASN A 389 -4.05 3.69 -7.97
CA ASN A 389 -2.81 2.93 -8.06
C ASN A 389 -2.54 2.14 -6.78
N ILE A 390 -2.14 0.88 -6.91
CA ILE A 390 -1.63 0.07 -5.81
C ILE A 390 -0.19 -0.33 -6.16
N GLY A 391 0.75 0.02 -5.29
CA GLY A 391 2.18 -0.30 -5.43
C GLY A 391 2.69 -1.36 -4.48
N GLU A 392 1.90 -1.72 -3.47
CA GLU A 392 2.22 -2.78 -2.50
C GLU A 392 0.98 -3.48 -1.97
N ILE A 393 1.09 -4.78 -1.69
CA ILE A 393 0.07 -5.55 -0.97
C ILE A 393 0.77 -6.56 -0.05
N GLY A 394 0.32 -6.63 1.20
CA GLY A 394 0.69 -7.71 2.11
C GLY A 394 -0.44 -8.72 2.25
N PHE A 395 -0.16 -9.98 1.92
CA PHE A 395 -1.09 -11.09 2.07
C PHE A 395 -0.81 -11.90 3.32
N ASP A 396 -1.86 -12.47 3.90
CA ASP A 396 -1.79 -13.61 4.81
C ASP A 396 -2.35 -14.83 4.07
N ILE A 397 -1.47 -15.76 3.70
CA ILE A 397 -1.82 -16.98 2.96
C ILE A 397 -1.49 -18.20 3.81
N GLY A 398 -2.45 -19.09 4.01
CA GLY A 398 -2.23 -20.39 4.63
C GLY A 398 -1.98 -21.49 3.60
N LEU A 399 -1.31 -22.57 4.01
CA LEU A 399 -1.30 -23.82 3.26
C LEU A 399 -2.13 -24.85 4.01
N ASP A 400 -3.02 -25.57 3.35
CA ASP A 400 -3.71 -26.70 3.98
C ASP A 400 -2.82 -27.94 4.10
N THR A 401 -3.34 -29.04 4.64
CA THR A 401 -2.61 -30.31 4.78
C THR A 401 -2.22 -30.97 3.45
N GLN A 402 -2.80 -30.52 2.32
CA GLN A 402 -2.44 -30.92 0.96
C GLN A 402 -1.59 -29.84 0.28
N GLU A 403 -1.14 -28.86 1.06
CA GLU A 403 -0.32 -27.72 0.63
C GLU A 403 -1.00 -26.81 -0.38
N ASN A 404 -2.33 -26.82 -0.48
CA ASN A 404 -3.04 -25.87 -1.31
C ASN A 404 -3.09 -24.51 -0.62
N PRO A 405 -2.94 -23.40 -1.37
CA PRO A 405 -2.85 -22.09 -0.77
C PRO A 405 -4.24 -21.48 -0.58
N TRP A 406 -4.44 -20.83 0.56
CA TRP A 406 -5.69 -20.21 0.97
C TRP A 406 -5.43 -18.77 1.42
N LEU A 407 -6.04 -17.79 0.73
CA LEU A 407 -5.98 -16.38 1.07
C LEU A 407 -6.89 -16.09 2.27
N PHE A 408 -6.32 -15.56 3.35
CA PHE A 408 -7.06 -15.13 4.54
C PHE A 408 -7.29 -13.63 4.60
N GLU A 409 -6.29 -12.86 4.19
CA GLU A 409 -6.34 -11.41 4.21
C GLU A 409 -5.40 -10.80 3.17
N ALA A 410 -5.84 -9.69 2.58
CA ALA A 410 -5.00 -8.78 1.80
C ALA A 410 -5.01 -7.40 2.46
N ASN A 411 -3.83 -6.81 2.61
CA ASN A 411 -3.64 -5.50 3.22
C ASN A 411 -2.94 -4.57 2.21
N SER A 412 -3.62 -3.51 1.78
CA SER A 412 -3.05 -2.46 0.93
C SER A 412 -2.00 -1.61 1.64
N LYS A 413 -2.01 -1.57 2.97
CA LYS A 413 -1.03 -0.79 3.74
C LYS A 413 -0.34 -1.72 4.73
N PRO A 414 0.44 -2.72 4.27
CA PRO A 414 0.97 -3.74 5.15
C PRO A 414 1.88 -3.15 6.22
N GLY A 415 1.80 -3.72 7.42
CA GLY A 415 2.71 -3.37 8.51
C GLY A 415 4.12 -3.91 8.24
N ARG A 416 5.14 -3.22 8.76
CA ARG A 416 6.55 -3.61 8.59
C ARG A 416 7.14 -4.33 9.81
N THR A 417 6.33 -4.70 10.79
CA THR A 417 6.80 -5.32 12.05
C THR A 417 7.52 -6.65 11.83
N VAL A 418 7.17 -7.39 10.76
CA VAL A 418 7.88 -8.63 10.39
C VAL A 418 9.35 -8.40 10.04
N PHE A 419 9.73 -7.18 9.63
CA PHE A 419 11.10 -6.83 9.26
C PHE A 419 11.97 -6.38 10.44
N GLN A 420 11.47 -6.48 11.68
CA GLN A 420 12.29 -6.23 12.88
C GLN A 420 13.28 -7.37 13.15
N ASP A 421 13.04 -8.56 12.59
CA ASP A 421 14.00 -9.65 12.62
C ASP A 421 15.18 -9.34 11.69
N ALA A 422 16.40 -9.38 12.23
CA ALA A 422 17.63 -9.14 11.49
C ALA A 422 17.80 -10.09 10.28
N LYS A 423 17.22 -11.30 10.34
CA LYS A 423 17.21 -12.26 9.22
C LYS A 423 16.48 -11.74 7.98
N LEU A 424 15.60 -10.75 8.13
CA LEU A 424 14.76 -10.20 7.07
C LEU A 424 15.23 -8.83 6.57
N LYS A 425 16.49 -8.47 6.86
CA LYS A 425 17.09 -7.20 6.46
C LYS A 425 17.05 -6.98 4.94
N GLU A 426 17.42 -8.00 4.16
CA GLU A 426 17.42 -7.90 2.69
C GLU A 426 16.02 -7.66 2.12
N GLN A 427 15.00 -8.37 2.63
CA GLN A 427 13.60 -8.18 2.23
C GLN A 427 13.08 -6.81 2.70
N SER A 428 13.52 -6.34 3.86
CA SER A 428 13.22 -4.98 4.34
C SER A 428 13.80 -3.92 3.41
N GLU A 429 15.04 -4.08 2.95
CA GLU A 429 15.70 -3.20 1.98
C GLU A 429 15.01 -3.25 0.62
N LEU A 430 14.71 -4.45 0.11
CA LEU A 430 14.03 -4.63 -1.18
C LEU A 430 12.64 -3.97 -1.20
N THR A 431 11.83 -4.16 -0.15
CA THR A 431 10.50 -3.51 -0.07
C THR A 431 10.60 -1.98 -0.03
N ARG A 432 11.62 -1.42 0.63
CA ARG A 432 11.88 0.04 0.59
C ARG A 432 12.32 0.49 -0.79
N GLN A 433 13.22 -0.26 -1.45
CA GLN A 433 13.65 0.04 -2.81
C GLN A 433 12.47 0.07 -3.78
N LEU A 434 11.59 -0.93 -3.74
CA LEU A 434 10.44 -1.03 -4.63
C LEU A 434 9.40 0.09 -4.40
N PHE A 435 9.27 0.60 -3.17
CA PHE A 435 8.50 1.82 -2.91
C PHE A 435 8.99 3.01 -3.74
N TYR A 436 10.31 3.24 -3.77
CA TYR A 436 10.90 4.31 -4.56
C TYR A 436 10.80 4.06 -6.06
N GLU A 437 11.07 2.83 -6.50
CA GLU A 437 10.97 2.45 -7.91
C GLU A 437 9.57 2.68 -8.47
N TYR A 438 8.53 2.31 -7.71
CA TYR A 438 7.17 2.52 -8.15
C TYR A 438 6.76 4.00 -8.13
N ALA A 439 7.25 4.77 -7.17
CA ALA A 439 7.04 6.21 -7.13
C ALA A 439 7.68 6.92 -8.35
N ILE A 440 8.88 6.50 -8.76
CA ILE A 440 9.54 6.96 -9.99
C ILE A 440 8.70 6.56 -11.20
N TYR A 441 8.29 5.30 -11.30
CA TYR A 441 7.43 4.81 -12.38
C TYR A 441 6.16 5.66 -12.54
N LEU A 442 5.43 5.91 -11.45
CA LEU A 442 4.22 6.74 -11.47
C LEU A 442 4.50 8.17 -11.91
N THR A 443 5.63 8.74 -11.49
CA THR A 443 6.01 10.09 -11.88
C THR A 443 6.26 10.17 -13.40
N GLU A 444 6.99 9.20 -13.95
CA GLU A 444 7.30 9.12 -15.38
C GLU A 444 6.04 8.87 -16.26
N HIS A 445 5.04 8.17 -15.73
CA HIS A 445 3.84 7.78 -16.50
C HIS A 445 2.66 8.74 -16.30
N SER A 446 2.44 9.27 -15.10
CA SER A 446 1.32 10.19 -14.81
C SER A 446 1.37 11.47 -15.65
N LEU A 447 2.57 11.95 -15.95
CA LEU A 447 2.79 13.15 -16.76
C LEU A 447 2.58 12.91 -18.27
N ARG A 448 2.44 11.65 -18.72
CA ARG A 448 2.02 11.30 -20.10
C ARG A 448 0.50 11.48 -20.22
N ASP A 449 -0.25 11.00 -19.23
CA ASP A 449 -1.71 11.00 -19.21
C ASP A 449 -2.34 12.39 -19.03
N THR A 450 -1.66 13.32 -18.35
CA THR A 450 -2.17 14.68 -18.14
C THR A 450 -2.37 15.44 -19.46
N LYS A 451 -1.55 15.18 -20.49
CA LYS A 451 -1.68 15.81 -21.81
C LYS A 451 -2.85 15.22 -22.61
N GLU A 452 -3.09 13.92 -22.51
CA GLU A 452 -4.26 13.27 -23.12
C GLU A 452 -5.57 13.73 -22.47
N LYS A 453 -5.61 13.79 -21.13
CA LYS A 453 -6.78 14.30 -20.40
C LYS A 453 -7.06 15.78 -20.68
N MET A 454 -6.03 16.63 -20.72
CA MET A 454 -6.21 18.06 -21.06
C MET A 454 -6.56 18.30 -22.55
N SER A 455 -6.11 17.41 -23.46
CA SER A 455 -6.47 17.46 -24.88
C SER A 455 -7.93 17.05 -25.12
N GLN A 456 -8.39 15.96 -24.48
CA GLN A 456 -9.78 15.47 -24.59
C GLN A 456 -10.81 16.45 -24.00
N ILE A 457 -10.44 17.17 -22.92
CA ILE A 457 -11.29 18.23 -22.36
C ILE A 457 -11.41 19.44 -23.31
N LYS A 458 -10.42 19.68 -24.18
CA LYS A 458 -10.43 20.78 -25.16
C LYS A 458 -11.03 20.41 -26.52
N SER A 459 -11.06 19.14 -26.92
CA SER A 459 -11.48 18.71 -28.27
C SER A 459 -12.91 18.18 -28.38
N GLY A 460 -13.61 17.93 -27.28
CA GLY A 460 -15.07 17.67 -27.30
C GLY A 460 -15.52 16.50 -28.19
N THR A 461 -14.67 15.51 -28.47
CA THR A 461 -15.03 14.35 -29.30
C THR A 461 -14.63 13.03 -28.63
N PRO A 462 -15.53 12.03 -28.52
CA PRO A 462 -15.20 10.70 -28.01
C PRO A 462 -14.65 9.82 -29.13
N SER A 463 -13.48 9.20 -28.94
CA SER A 463 -12.95 8.20 -29.88
C SER A 463 -13.01 6.79 -29.30
N ASN A 464 -13.73 5.91 -30.01
CA ASN A 464 -13.60 4.45 -29.93
C ASN A 464 -12.22 4.02 -30.44
N THR A 465 -11.41 3.37 -29.61
CA THR A 465 -10.39 2.37 -30.00
C THR A 465 -10.00 1.52 -28.79
N GLU A 466 -9.64 0.27 -29.06
CA GLU A 466 -9.63 -0.90 -28.18
C GLU A 466 -8.55 -0.94 -27.08
N HIS A 467 -8.94 -1.56 -25.95
CA HIS A 467 -8.18 -2.22 -24.88
C HIS A 467 -6.85 -1.63 -24.38
N ILE A 468 -6.99 -0.72 -23.39
CA ILE A 468 -6.19 -0.67 -22.16
C ILE A 468 -7.21 -0.45 -21.01
N PRO A 469 -7.26 -1.25 -19.93
CA PRO A 469 -8.28 -1.08 -18.90
C PRO A 469 -8.01 0.19 -18.08
N SER A 470 -8.62 1.28 -18.50
CA SER A 470 -8.88 2.47 -17.68
C SER A 470 -10.04 2.19 -16.72
N PRO A 471 -10.06 2.84 -15.54
CA PRO A 471 -11.05 2.58 -14.50
C PRO A 471 -12.46 2.97 -14.96
N MET A 472 -13.32 1.98 -15.17
CA MET A 472 -14.75 2.20 -15.43
C MET A 472 -15.44 2.81 -14.21
N ILE A 473 -16.00 4.00 -14.41
CA ILE A 473 -16.88 4.69 -13.48
C ILE A 473 -18.26 3.99 -13.50
N HIS A 474 -18.60 3.22 -12.46
CA HIS A 474 -20.01 2.95 -12.14
C HIS A 474 -20.45 3.86 -10.97
N SER A 475 -21.01 5.01 -11.33
CA SER A 475 -21.81 5.83 -10.41
C SER A 475 -23.23 5.25 -10.32
N GLN A 476 -23.48 4.34 -9.38
CA GLN A 476 -24.87 4.02 -8.99
C GLN A 476 -25.31 4.97 -7.87
N ILE A 477 -25.80 6.15 -8.27
CA ILE A 477 -26.69 6.96 -7.43
C ILE A 477 -28.09 6.33 -7.56
N ARG A 478 -28.48 5.48 -6.61
CA ARG A 478 -29.88 5.07 -6.44
C ARG A 478 -30.72 6.29 -6.03
N LYS A 479 -31.46 6.88 -6.97
CA LYS A 479 -32.64 7.70 -6.65
C LYS A 479 -33.71 6.76 -6.09
N GLN A 480 -33.94 6.82 -4.78
CA GLN A 480 -35.18 6.30 -4.18
C GLN A 480 -36.33 7.19 -4.68
N LYS A 481 -37.24 6.61 -5.48
CA LYS A 481 -38.57 7.17 -5.70
C LYS A 481 -39.46 6.73 -4.53
N LEU A 482 -39.93 7.69 -3.74
CA LEU A 482 -41.07 7.53 -2.84
C LEU A 482 -42.33 7.25 -3.68
N PRO A 483 -43.26 6.39 -3.22
CA PRO A 483 -44.54 6.18 -3.90
C PRO A 483 -45.47 7.39 -3.68
N PRO A 484 -46.38 7.70 -4.62
CA PRO A 484 -47.32 8.79 -4.45
C PRO A 484 -48.41 8.41 -3.44
N HIS A 485 -48.82 9.43 -2.68
CA HIS A 485 -50.01 9.41 -1.84
C HIS A 485 -51.27 9.23 -2.70
N SER A 486 -52.01 8.15 -2.46
CA SER A 486 -53.47 8.08 -2.28
C SER A 486 -53.91 6.62 -2.23
#